data_AF-A0A2N5A8Y4-F1
#
_entry.id   AF-A0A2N5A8Y4-F1
#
_cell.length_a   1.000
_cell.length_b   1.000
_cell.length_c   1.000
_cell.angle_alpha   90.00
_cell.angle_beta   90.00
_cell.angle_gamma   90.00
#
_symmetry.space_group_name_H-M   'P 1'
#
loop_
_entity.id
_entity.type
_entity.pdbx_description
1 polymer ?
#
loop_
_entity_poly.entity_id
_entity_poly.type
_entity_poly.pdbx_seq_one_letter_code
_entity_poly.pdbx_strand_id
1 'polypeptide(L)'
;DYRQRPAPTTDAETYEFINELGSKKNNVVPIGPLHVTSDEPGHFRLFVDGENIIDADYRLFYVHRGMEKLAETRMGYNEVTFLSDRVCGICGFAHSTAYTTSVENAMGIVVPERAQMIRAILLEVERLHSHLLNLGLACHFTGFDSGFMQFFRVRETSMKMAEILTGARKTYGLNLIGGIRRDLLKEDMIQTRQLAQQMRRDVQELVDMLLSTPNMEQRTVGIGRLDPEIARDFSNVGPMVRASGHARDTRADHPFVGYGLLPMEVHSEQGCDVISRLKVRINEVYTALNMIDFGLDNLPGGPLMVEGFTYIPHRFALGFSEAPRGDDIHWSMTGDNQKLYRWRCRAATYANWPTLRYM
;
A
#
# COMPACT_ATOMS: atom_id res chain seq x y z
N ASP A 1 -2.18 -25.05 -3.41
CA ASP A 1 -3.54 -25.21 -3.96
C ASP A 1 -4.50 -24.32 -3.16
N TYR A 2 -5.12 -23.32 -3.78
CA TYR A 2 -6.03 -22.38 -3.12
C TYR A 2 -7.37 -23.02 -2.68
N ARG A 3 -7.59 -24.29 -3.05
CA ARG A 3 -8.76 -25.09 -2.63
C ARG A 3 -8.58 -25.72 -1.26
N GLN A 4 -7.35 -25.82 -0.75
CA GLN A 4 -7.09 -26.37 0.58
C GLN A 4 -7.24 -25.28 1.65
N ARG A 5 -8.16 -25.51 2.59
CA ARG A 5 -8.21 -24.72 3.82
C ARG A 5 -7.04 -25.17 4.71
N PRO A 6 -6.27 -24.25 5.30
CA PRO A 6 -5.33 -24.59 6.36
C PRO A 6 -6.06 -25.35 7.46
N ALA A 7 -5.36 -26.28 8.13
CA ALA A 7 -5.90 -26.92 9.31
C ALA A 7 -6.29 -25.86 10.36
N PRO A 8 -7.36 -26.07 11.14
CA PRO A 8 -7.69 -25.21 12.27
C PRO A 8 -6.47 -25.07 13.20
N THR A 9 -6.17 -23.85 13.63
CA THR A 9 -5.10 -23.63 14.61
C THR A 9 -5.48 -24.25 15.95
N THR A 10 -4.47 -24.67 16.72
CA THR A 10 -4.63 -25.09 18.12
C THR A 10 -4.44 -23.90 19.06
N ASP A 11 -4.94 -24.01 20.29
CA ASP A 11 -4.67 -23.03 21.36
C ASP A 11 -3.19 -23.05 21.79
N ALA A 12 -2.51 -24.18 21.59
CA ALA A 12 -1.08 -24.31 21.82
C ALA A 12 -0.29 -23.64 20.69
N GLU A 13 0.71 -22.85 21.07
CA GLU A 13 1.59 -22.17 20.15
C GLU A 13 2.60 -23.14 19.53
N THR A 14 2.48 -23.39 18.23
CA THR A 14 3.26 -24.40 17.49
C THR A 14 4.22 -23.81 16.45
N TYR A 15 4.34 -22.48 16.38
CA TYR A 15 5.25 -21.85 15.42
C TYR A 15 6.71 -22.07 15.84
N GLU A 16 7.44 -22.84 15.03
CA GLU A 16 8.88 -23.02 15.18
C GLU A 16 9.61 -21.91 14.42
N PHE A 17 10.41 -21.13 15.14
CA PHE A 17 11.25 -20.12 14.52
C PHE A 17 12.48 -20.75 13.90
N ILE A 18 12.78 -20.39 12.67
CA ILE A 18 13.82 -21.03 11.86
C ILE A 18 15.07 -20.16 11.86
N ASN A 19 16.21 -20.77 12.19
CA ASN A 19 17.54 -20.18 12.05
C ASN A 19 18.26 -20.90 10.91
N GLU A 20 18.21 -20.34 9.70
CA GLU A 20 18.82 -20.92 8.50
C GLU A 20 20.28 -20.50 8.33
N LEU A 21 20.61 -19.25 8.67
CA LEU A 21 21.94 -18.68 8.42
C LEU A 21 22.88 -18.83 9.63
N GLY A 22 22.35 -19.05 10.82
CA GLY A 22 23.10 -19.14 12.06
C GLY A 22 23.31 -20.57 12.60
N SER A 23 23.95 -20.65 13.77
CA SER A 23 24.14 -21.91 14.50
C SER A 23 23.17 -22.02 15.67
N LYS A 24 22.92 -23.24 16.17
CA LYS A 24 22.13 -23.46 17.40
C LYS A 24 22.71 -22.80 18.67
N LYS A 25 23.95 -22.31 18.61
CA LYS A 25 24.62 -21.61 19.72
C LYS A 25 24.40 -20.10 19.71
N ASN A 26 23.78 -19.55 18.67
CA ASN A 26 23.55 -18.12 18.57
C ASN A 26 22.58 -17.65 19.66
N ASN A 27 22.85 -16.48 20.23
CA ASN A 27 21.94 -15.88 21.18
C ASN A 27 20.67 -15.42 20.46
N VAL A 28 19.52 -15.51 21.14
CA VAL A 28 18.23 -15.12 20.56
C VAL A 28 17.74 -13.87 21.26
N VAL A 29 17.46 -12.83 20.48
CA VAL A 29 16.84 -11.59 20.97
C VAL A 29 15.40 -11.54 20.44
N PRO A 30 14.38 -11.78 21.29
CA PRO A 30 12.99 -11.64 20.91
C PRO A 30 12.58 -10.17 20.92
N ILE A 31 11.93 -9.71 19.84
CA ILE A 31 11.34 -8.38 19.72
C ILE A 31 9.85 -8.55 19.41
N GLY A 32 9.00 -8.03 20.30
CA GLY A 32 7.55 -8.13 20.17
C GLY A 32 6.92 -9.23 21.05
N PRO A 33 5.63 -9.55 20.87
CA PRO A 33 4.72 -9.04 19.83
C PRO A 33 4.33 -7.57 20.01
N LEU A 34 4.56 -6.98 21.18
CA LEU A 34 4.45 -5.55 21.44
C LEU A 34 5.84 -4.97 21.70
N HIS A 35 6.28 -4.02 20.87
CA HIS A 35 7.56 -3.35 21.02
C HIS A 35 7.45 -1.89 20.58
N VAL A 36 8.21 -0.99 21.21
CA VAL A 36 8.14 0.47 20.96
C VAL A 36 8.49 0.85 19.52
N THR A 37 9.30 0.04 18.85
CA THR A 37 9.69 0.26 17.45
C THR A 37 8.75 -0.40 16.44
N SER A 38 7.72 -1.13 16.89
CA SER A 38 6.78 -1.84 16.02
C SER A 38 5.46 -1.09 15.94
N ASP A 39 5.14 -0.58 14.75
CA ASP A 39 3.87 0.12 14.47
C ASP A 39 2.65 -0.81 14.56
N GLU A 40 2.85 -2.11 14.30
CA GLU A 40 1.84 -3.16 14.40
C GLU A 40 2.38 -4.38 15.14
N PRO A 41 1.51 -5.18 15.79
CA PRO A 41 1.95 -6.38 16.50
C PRO A 41 2.63 -7.41 15.59
N GLY A 42 3.91 -7.65 15.86
CA GLY A 42 4.75 -8.62 15.15
C GLY A 42 5.83 -9.14 16.08
N HIS A 43 6.11 -10.44 16.01
CA HIS A 43 7.14 -11.09 16.83
C HIS A 43 8.32 -11.44 15.93
N PHE A 44 9.44 -10.78 16.15
CA PHE A 44 10.68 -11.03 15.45
C PHE A 44 11.65 -11.75 16.39
N ARG A 45 12.32 -12.78 15.89
CA ARG A 45 13.46 -13.40 16.56
C ARG A 45 14.71 -13.10 15.78
N LEU A 46 15.60 -12.34 16.40
CA LEU A 46 16.92 -12.05 15.87
C LEU A 46 17.90 -13.06 16.45
N PHE A 47 18.63 -13.75 15.57
CA PHE A 47 19.71 -14.64 15.94
C PHE A 47 21.02 -13.86 15.85
N VAL A 48 21.66 -13.63 16.99
CA VAL A 48 22.78 -12.69 17.10
C VAL A 48 24.08 -13.37 17.52
N ASP A 49 25.18 -12.86 16.99
CA ASP A 49 26.55 -13.14 17.42
C ASP A 49 27.25 -11.83 17.76
N GLY A 50 27.40 -11.56 19.07
CA GLY A 50 27.81 -10.26 19.57
C GLY A 50 26.82 -9.16 19.16
N GLU A 51 27.30 -8.20 18.36
CA GLU A 51 26.51 -7.08 17.83
C GLU A 51 25.92 -7.37 16.43
N ASN A 52 26.30 -8.49 15.80
CA ASN A 52 25.87 -8.82 14.44
C ASN A 52 24.60 -9.68 14.46
N ILE A 53 23.60 -9.28 13.68
CA ILE A 53 22.44 -10.12 13.38
C ILE A 53 22.85 -11.08 12.26
N ILE A 54 22.80 -12.38 12.55
CA ILE A 54 23.16 -13.45 11.61
C ILE A 54 21.94 -13.91 10.82
N ASP A 55 20.78 -13.97 11.48
CA ASP A 55 19.50 -14.32 10.86
C ASP A 55 18.36 -13.63 11.60
N ALA A 56 17.25 -13.45 10.90
CA ALA A 56 16.02 -12.88 11.43
C ALA A 56 14.83 -13.69 10.92
N ASP A 57 14.06 -14.24 11.86
CA ASP A 57 12.78 -14.86 11.55
C ASP A 57 11.64 -14.04 12.16
N TYR A 58 10.49 -14.05 11.49
CA TYR A 58 9.35 -13.22 11.87
C TYR A 58 8.09 -14.05 11.95
N ARG A 59 7.25 -13.69 12.91
CA ARG A 59 5.88 -14.17 13.05
C ARG A 59 4.95 -12.98 13.10
N LEU A 60 3.99 -13.00 12.18
CA LEU A 60 2.94 -12.00 12.05
C LEU A 60 1.58 -12.62 12.39
N PHE A 61 0.50 -11.98 11.92
CA PHE A 61 -0.90 -12.41 12.07
C PHE A 61 -1.52 -12.29 13.46
N TYR A 62 -0.89 -11.56 14.38
CA TYR A 62 -1.48 -11.20 15.67
C TYR A 62 -2.76 -10.33 15.55
N VAL A 63 -2.99 -9.71 14.38
CA VAL A 63 -4.20 -8.91 14.08
C VAL A 63 -5.06 -9.60 13.01
N HIS A 64 -5.07 -10.93 12.97
CA HIS A 64 -5.94 -11.67 12.05
C HIS A 64 -7.42 -11.49 12.45
N ARG A 65 -8.20 -10.85 11.56
CA ARG A 65 -9.62 -10.50 11.80
C ARG A 65 -10.62 -11.38 11.06
N GLY A 66 -10.17 -12.42 10.35
CA GLY A 66 -11.07 -13.30 9.57
C GLY A 66 -11.85 -12.58 8.47
N MET A 67 -11.33 -11.48 7.91
CA MET A 67 -12.05 -10.61 6.97
C MET A 67 -12.57 -11.34 5.72
N GLU A 68 -11.76 -12.23 5.14
CA GLU A 68 -12.17 -13.02 3.99
C GLU A 68 -13.38 -13.93 4.33
N LYS A 69 -13.41 -14.49 5.54
CA LYS A 69 -14.52 -15.36 5.97
C LYS A 69 -15.78 -14.57 6.27
N LEU A 70 -15.63 -13.37 6.83
CA LEU A 70 -16.72 -12.45 7.06
C LEU A 70 -17.38 -12.04 5.74
N ALA A 71 -16.56 -11.74 4.71
CA ALA A 71 -17.02 -11.40 3.37
C ALA A 71 -17.85 -12.52 2.73
N GLU A 72 -17.44 -13.79 2.87
CA GLU A 72 -18.19 -14.94 2.34
C GLU A 72 -19.55 -15.16 3.01
N THR A 73 -19.62 -14.94 4.32
CA THR A 73 -20.74 -15.46 5.12
C THR A 73 -21.81 -14.41 5.43
N ARG A 74 -21.40 -13.17 5.68
CA ARG A 74 -22.25 -12.14 6.27
C ARG A 74 -22.43 -10.88 5.43
N MET A 75 -21.71 -10.73 4.31
CA MET A 75 -21.72 -9.50 3.53
C MET A 75 -22.14 -9.74 2.08
N GLY A 76 -22.85 -8.76 1.51
CA GLY A 76 -23.11 -8.66 0.09
C GLY A 76 -21.97 -8.00 -0.68
N TYR A 77 -22.01 -8.06 -2.01
CA TYR A 77 -20.93 -7.57 -2.89
C TYR A 77 -20.46 -6.14 -2.58
N ASN A 78 -21.38 -5.20 -2.40
CA ASN A 78 -21.06 -3.80 -2.10
C ASN A 78 -20.55 -3.60 -0.66
N GLU A 79 -21.03 -4.40 0.30
CA GLU A 79 -20.59 -4.32 1.70
C GLU A 79 -19.12 -4.72 1.84
N VAL A 80 -18.68 -5.70 1.05
CA VAL A 80 -17.28 -6.13 1.01
C VAL A 80 -16.36 -5.01 0.51
N THR A 81 -16.82 -4.10 -0.35
CA THR A 81 -16.04 -2.91 -0.73
C THR A 81 -15.67 -2.07 0.49
N PHE A 82 -16.62 -1.82 1.39
CA PHE A 82 -16.35 -1.07 2.63
C PHE A 82 -15.52 -1.87 3.64
N LEU A 83 -15.60 -3.19 3.63
CA LEU A 83 -14.72 -4.06 4.42
C LEU A 83 -13.28 -3.99 3.90
N SER A 84 -13.09 -4.00 2.58
CA SER A 84 -11.77 -3.99 1.94
C SER A 84 -10.97 -2.71 2.22
N ASP A 85 -11.66 -1.56 2.35
CA ASP A 85 -11.08 -0.29 2.82
C ASP A 85 -10.40 -0.41 4.20
N ARG A 86 -10.78 -1.42 5.00
CA ARG A 86 -10.26 -1.64 6.35
C ARG A 86 -9.15 -2.68 6.43
N VAL A 87 -8.70 -3.23 5.29
CA VAL A 87 -7.58 -4.18 5.27
C VAL A 87 -6.30 -3.51 5.74
N CYS A 88 -6.04 -2.30 5.24
CA CYS A 88 -4.86 -1.49 5.55
C CYS A 88 -5.30 -0.16 6.17
N GLY A 89 -4.73 0.23 7.32
CA GLY A 89 -5.04 1.51 7.96
C GLY A 89 -4.53 2.74 7.21
N ILE A 90 -3.68 2.54 6.19
CA ILE A 90 -2.98 3.61 5.47
C ILE A 90 -3.31 3.62 3.96
N CYS A 91 -3.67 2.47 3.40
CA CYS A 91 -3.84 2.22 1.97
C CYS A 91 -5.19 1.56 1.66
N GLY A 92 -6.24 1.99 2.38
CA GLY A 92 -7.56 1.37 2.30
C GLY A 92 -8.19 1.53 0.93
N PHE A 93 -8.06 2.70 0.32
CA PHE A 93 -8.65 2.98 -0.98
C PHE A 93 -8.01 2.17 -2.10
N ALA A 94 -6.70 1.86 -1.99
CA ALA A 94 -6.04 0.88 -2.86
C ALA A 94 -6.71 -0.50 -2.75
N HIS A 95 -6.91 -1.01 -1.53
CA HIS A 95 -7.59 -2.30 -1.34
C HIS A 95 -9.02 -2.32 -1.85
N SER A 96 -9.81 -1.26 -1.64
CA SER A 96 -11.17 -1.23 -2.21
C SER A 96 -11.19 -1.11 -3.71
N THR A 97 -10.22 -0.42 -4.30
CA THR A 97 -10.06 -0.38 -5.74
C THR A 97 -9.68 -1.75 -6.31
N ALA A 98 -8.73 -2.45 -5.69
CA ALA A 98 -8.38 -3.81 -6.10
C ALA A 98 -9.57 -4.79 -5.94
N TYR A 99 -10.37 -4.65 -4.89
CA TYR A 99 -11.58 -5.44 -4.72
C TYR A 99 -12.64 -5.11 -5.79
N THR A 100 -13.02 -3.84 -5.98
CA THR A 100 -14.07 -3.48 -6.95
C THR A 100 -13.67 -3.86 -8.36
N THR A 101 -12.42 -3.58 -8.75
CA THR A 101 -11.89 -3.97 -10.07
C THR A 101 -11.91 -5.48 -10.26
N SER A 102 -11.65 -6.29 -9.21
CA SER A 102 -11.74 -7.75 -9.33
C SER A 102 -13.16 -8.23 -9.67
N VAL A 103 -14.19 -7.58 -9.12
CA VAL A 103 -15.60 -7.92 -9.39
C VAL A 103 -16.04 -7.34 -10.74
N GLU A 104 -15.64 -6.11 -11.05
CA GLU A 104 -15.90 -5.44 -12.33
C GLU A 104 -15.33 -6.26 -13.50
N ASN A 105 -14.07 -6.70 -13.38
CA ASN A 105 -13.41 -7.56 -14.36
C ASN A 105 -14.10 -8.92 -14.51
N ALA A 106 -14.51 -9.55 -13.39
CA ALA A 106 -15.21 -10.84 -13.43
C ALA A 106 -16.56 -10.75 -14.17
N MET A 107 -17.22 -9.60 -14.05
CA MET A 107 -18.53 -9.32 -14.63
C MET A 107 -18.47 -8.65 -16.01
N GLY A 108 -17.30 -8.23 -16.48
CA GLY A 108 -17.15 -7.47 -17.72
C GLY A 108 -17.74 -6.06 -17.65
N ILE A 109 -17.78 -5.45 -16.46
CA ILE A 109 -18.34 -4.10 -16.26
C ILE A 109 -17.28 -3.06 -16.65
N VAL A 110 -17.62 -2.19 -17.60
CA VAL A 110 -16.78 -1.06 -17.98
C VAL A 110 -17.18 0.16 -17.16
N VAL A 111 -16.33 0.53 -16.22
CA VAL A 111 -16.53 1.71 -15.37
C VAL A 111 -16.40 3.00 -16.20
N PRO A 112 -17.23 4.04 -15.99
CA PRO A 112 -17.12 5.30 -16.73
C PRO A 112 -15.75 5.99 -16.52
N GLU A 113 -15.24 6.65 -17.57
CA GLU A 113 -13.92 7.32 -17.52
C GLU A 113 -13.82 8.37 -16.41
N ARG A 114 -14.90 9.13 -16.16
CA ARG A 114 -14.95 10.09 -15.04
C ARG A 114 -14.69 9.40 -13.71
N ALA A 115 -15.37 8.28 -13.44
CA ALA A 115 -15.19 7.53 -12.20
C ALA A 115 -13.79 6.91 -12.09
N GLN A 116 -13.25 6.42 -13.21
CA GLN A 116 -11.88 5.92 -13.26
C GLN A 116 -10.86 7.01 -12.90
N MET A 117 -10.99 8.21 -13.48
CA MET A 117 -10.10 9.34 -13.17
C MET A 117 -10.21 9.77 -11.70
N ILE A 118 -11.42 9.85 -11.14
CA ILE A 118 -11.59 10.22 -9.71
C ILE A 118 -10.92 9.18 -8.81
N ARG A 119 -11.09 7.88 -9.10
CA ARG A 119 -10.40 6.82 -8.36
C ARG A 119 -8.88 6.98 -8.46
N ALA A 120 -8.33 7.28 -9.64
CA ALA A 120 -6.89 7.50 -9.81
C ALA A 120 -6.39 8.67 -8.95
N ILE A 121 -7.09 9.81 -8.96
CA ILE A 121 -6.75 10.98 -8.12
C ILE A 121 -6.76 10.62 -6.64
N LEU A 122 -7.78 9.90 -6.17
CA LEU A 122 -7.90 9.50 -4.76
C LEU A 122 -6.83 8.50 -4.34
N LEU A 123 -6.41 7.58 -5.23
CA LEU A 123 -5.28 6.69 -4.99
C LEU A 123 -3.97 7.47 -4.81
N GLU A 124 -3.76 8.52 -5.61
CA GLU A 124 -2.58 9.37 -5.48
C GLU A 124 -2.63 10.25 -4.22
N VAL A 125 -3.80 10.73 -3.80
CA VAL A 125 -3.95 11.43 -2.50
C VAL A 125 -3.63 10.48 -1.33
N GLU A 126 -4.09 9.24 -1.38
CA GLU A 126 -3.74 8.22 -0.38
C GLU A 126 -2.24 7.88 -0.40
N ARG A 127 -1.63 7.91 -1.59
CA ARG A 127 -0.19 7.69 -1.79
C ARG A 127 0.65 8.78 -1.14
N LEU A 128 0.31 10.05 -1.31
CA LEU A 128 0.95 11.17 -0.62
C LEU A 128 0.97 10.95 0.90
N HIS A 129 -0.18 10.63 1.46
CA HIS A 129 -0.32 10.36 2.88
C HIS A 129 0.60 9.24 3.37
N SER A 130 0.71 8.15 2.61
CA SER A 130 1.52 6.99 2.98
C SER A 130 3.02 7.26 2.85
N HIS A 131 3.46 7.96 1.80
CA HIS A 131 4.89 8.27 1.65
C HIS A 131 5.36 9.25 2.72
N LEU A 132 4.60 10.31 3.00
CA LEU A 132 4.96 11.27 4.04
C LEU A 132 5.04 10.62 5.42
N LEU A 133 4.16 9.65 5.71
CA LEU A 133 4.27 8.84 6.93
C LEU A 133 5.60 8.08 6.97
N ASN A 134 5.96 7.41 5.86
CA ASN A 134 7.20 6.63 5.81
C ASN A 134 8.46 7.50 5.91
N LEU A 135 8.47 8.68 5.26
CA LEU A 135 9.56 9.65 5.38
C LEU A 135 9.70 10.15 6.83
N GLY A 136 8.58 10.45 7.50
CA GLY A 136 8.58 10.79 8.91
C GLY A 136 9.16 9.68 9.79
N LEU A 137 8.72 8.43 9.61
CA LEU A 137 9.24 7.28 10.36
C LEU A 137 10.74 7.04 10.12
N ALA A 138 11.22 7.24 8.90
CA ALA A 138 12.65 7.17 8.61
C ALA A 138 13.44 8.23 9.40
N CYS A 139 12.91 9.45 9.53
CA CYS A 139 13.50 10.47 10.40
C CYS A 139 13.54 10.01 11.86
N HIS A 140 12.44 9.47 12.39
CA HIS A 140 12.36 9.04 13.78
C HIS A 140 13.38 7.93 14.09
N PHE A 141 13.46 6.89 13.26
CA PHE A 141 14.37 5.76 13.51
C PHE A 141 15.84 6.09 13.32
N THR A 142 16.16 7.13 12.55
CA THR A 142 17.53 7.65 12.45
C THR A 142 17.87 8.66 13.55
N GLY A 143 16.90 9.06 14.39
CA GLY A 143 17.09 10.00 15.50
C GLY A 143 16.87 11.47 15.14
N PHE A 144 16.22 11.77 14.01
CA PHE A 144 15.85 13.12 13.59
C PHE A 144 14.37 13.43 13.88
N ASP A 145 14.03 13.55 15.16
CA ASP A 145 12.63 13.71 15.60
C ASP A 145 11.97 15.02 15.13
N SER A 146 12.74 16.10 14.99
CA SER A 146 12.24 17.33 14.40
C SER A 146 11.73 17.12 12.97
N GLY A 147 12.45 16.31 12.18
CA GLY A 147 12.02 15.90 10.84
C GLY A 147 10.73 15.09 10.88
N PHE A 148 10.63 14.13 11.80
CA PHE A 148 9.40 13.35 12.02
C PHE A 148 8.20 14.26 12.25
N MET A 149 8.30 15.22 13.16
CA MET A 149 7.20 16.15 13.48
C MET A 149 6.81 17.00 12.27
N GLN A 150 7.77 17.48 11.49
CA GLN A 150 7.49 18.29 10.31
C GLN A 150 6.87 17.48 9.17
N PHE A 151 7.34 16.27 8.89
CA PHE A 151 6.70 15.40 7.89
C PHE A 151 5.28 15.03 8.29
N PHE A 152 5.00 14.83 9.59
CA PHE A 152 3.65 14.60 10.09
C PHE A 152 2.75 15.85 9.97
N ARG A 153 3.30 17.06 10.20
CA ARG A 153 2.61 18.32 9.91
C ARG A 153 2.21 18.42 8.44
N VAL A 154 3.13 18.12 7.51
CA VAL A 154 2.84 18.19 6.07
C VAL A 154 1.89 17.08 5.62
N ARG A 155 1.99 15.89 6.23
CA ARG A 155 1.04 14.79 6.02
C ARG A 155 -0.40 15.20 6.34
N GLU A 156 -0.62 16.08 7.32
CA GLU A 156 -1.94 16.62 7.63
C GLU A 156 -2.61 17.26 6.41
N THR A 157 -1.84 17.97 5.58
CA THR A 157 -2.32 18.58 4.34
C THR A 157 -2.87 17.53 3.37
N SER A 158 -2.25 16.35 3.26
CA SER A 158 -2.79 15.24 2.43
C SER A 158 -4.10 14.68 2.98
N MET A 159 -4.22 14.58 4.31
CA MET A 159 -5.45 14.13 4.96
C MET A 159 -6.56 15.16 4.82
N LYS A 160 -6.22 16.46 4.79
CA LYS A 160 -7.16 17.53 4.52
C LYS A 160 -7.67 17.51 3.08
N MET A 161 -6.79 17.25 2.11
CA MET A 161 -7.20 17.00 0.72
C MET A 161 -8.18 15.83 0.64
N ALA A 162 -7.87 14.71 1.30
CA ALA A 162 -8.78 13.56 1.35
C ALA A 162 -10.14 13.91 2.00
N GLU A 163 -10.14 14.67 3.10
CA GLU A 163 -11.38 15.10 3.76
C GLU A 163 -12.24 15.97 2.86
N ILE A 164 -11.65 16.91 2.11
CA ILE A 164 -12.37 17.75 1.16
C ILE A 164 -13.00 16.86 0.06
N LEU A 165 -12.18 16.02 -0.57
CA LEU A 165 -12.59 15.21 -1.72
C LEU A 165 -13.56 14.07 -1.37
N THR A 166 -13.52 13.54 -0.14
CA THR A 166 -14.28 12.34 0.25
C THR A 166 -15.23 12.54 1.43
N GLY A 167 -15.01 13.55 2.26
CA GLY A 167 -15.65 13.72 3.57
C GLY A 167 -14.97 12.94 4.70
N ALA A 168 -13.93 12.15 4.41
CA ALA A 168 -13.21 11.33 5.38
C ALA A 168 -11.69 11.49 5.23
N ARG A 169 -10.97 11.43 6.35
CA ARG A 169 -9.50 11.50 6.34
C ARG A 169 -8.84 10.16 6.04
N LYS A 170 -9.57 9.07 6.31
CA LYS A 170 -9.23 7.66 6.10
C LYS A 170 -10.50 6.87 5.88
N THR A 171 -10.38 5.69 5.25
CA THR A 171 -11.53 4.81 4.98
C THR A 171 -12.59 5.58 4.18
N TYR A 172 -12.23 5.95 2.94
CA TYR A 172 -13.00 6.92 2.16
C TYR A 172 -14.42 6.44 1.87
N GLY A 173 -14.64 5.14 1.64
CA GLY A 173 -15.99 4.61 1.38
C GLY A 173 -16.65 5.18 0.12
N LEU A 174 -15.85 5.57 -0.87
CA LEU A 174 -16.34 6.11 -2.15
C LEU A 174 -16.47 5.05 -3.24
N ASN A 175 -15.65 4.00 -3.22
CA ASN A 175 -15.66 2.96 -4.24
C ASN A 175 -16.97 2.16 -4.19
N LEU A 176 -17.57 1.94 -5.36
CA LEU A 176 -18.69 1.04 -5.58
C LEU A 176 -18.38 0.14 -6.76
N ILE A 177 -18.98 -1.04 -6.83
CA ILE A 177 -18.85 -1.90 -8.01
C ILE A 177 -19.56 -1.19 -9.17
N GLY A 178 -18.83 -0.91 -10.26
CA GLY A 178 -19.33 -0.20 -11.42
C GLY A 178 -19.08 1.31 -11.41
N GLY A 179 -18.43 1.88 -10.38
CA GLY A 179 -18.17 3.31 -10.34
C GLY A 179 -17.76 3.90 -8.99
N ILE A 180 -18.18 5.15 -8.76
CA ILE A 180 -17.89 5.90 -7.55
C ILE A 180 -19.16 6.54 -7.00
N ARG A 181 -19.25 6.61 -5.66
CA ARG A 181 -20.44 7.08 -4.95
C ARG A 181 -20.68 8.59 -5.06
N ARG A 182 -19.60 9.38 -5.13
CA ARG A 182 -19.65 10.85 -5.05
C ARG A 182 -18.74 11.47 -6.09
N ASP A 183 -19.21 12.55 -6.69
CA ASP A 183 -18.43 13.37 -7.60
C ASP A 183 -17.49 14.34 -6.86
N LEU A 184 -16.57 14.95 -7.61
CA LEU A 184 -15.75 16.08 -7.16
C LEU A 184 -16.42 17.40 -7.53
N LEU A 185 -16.67 18.24 -6.54
CA LEU A 185 -17.20 19.59 -6.76
C LEU A 185 -16.09 20.53 -7.22
N LYS A 186 -16.46 21.53 -8.03
CA LYS A 186 -15.49 22.51 -8.55
C LYS A 186 -14.71 23.22 -7.44
N GLU A 187 -15.37 23.57 -6.34
CA GLU A 187 -14.73 24.21 -5.18
C GLU A 187 -13.72 23.29 -4.49
N ASP A 188 -14.07 22.00 -4.34
CA ASP A 188 -13.20 20.98 -3.76
C ASP A 188 -11.93 20.80 -4.60
N MET A 189 -12.07 20.81 -5.92
CA MET A 189 -10.94 20.71 -6.86
C MET A 189 -9.99 21.91 -6.74
N ILE A 190 -10.53 23.13 -6.63
CA ILE A 190 -9.73 24.35 -6.47
C ILE A 190 -8.96 24.32 -5.14
N GLN A 191 -9.64 23.98 -4.03
CA GLN A 191 -9.00 23.89 -2.72
C GLN A 191 -7.92 22.79 -2.69
N THR A 192 -8.20 21.64 -3.28
CA THR A 192 -7.23 20.53 -3.38
C THR A 192 -5.97 20.98 -4.12
N ARG A 193 -6.11 21.72 -5.22
CA ARG A 193 -4.96 22.25 -5.97
C ARG A 193 -4.11 23.20 -5.13
N GLN A 194 -4.74 24.10 -4.37
CA GLN A 194 -4.01 25.02 -3.49
C GLN A 194 -3.22 24.27 -2.42
N LEU A 195 -3.81 23.22 -1.83
CA LEU A 195 -3.15 22.37 -0.86
C LEU A 195 -2.02 21.55 -1.48
N ALA A 196 -2.19 21.01 -2.69
CA ALA A 196 -1.16 20.31 -3.42
C ALA A 196 0.06 21.21 -3.71
N GLN A 197 -0.18 22.46 -4.10
CA GLN A 197 0.88 23.45 -4.30
C GLN A 197 1.62 23.82 -3.02
N GLN A 198 0.89 23.99 -1.91
CA GLN A 198 1.50 24.22 -0.60
C GLN A 198 2.35 23.01 -0.17
N MET A 199 1.80 21.80 -0.28
CA MET A 199 2.49 20.56 0.03
C MET A 199 3.77 20.42 -0.77
N ARG A 200 3.75 20.73 -2.07
CA ARG A 200 4.93 20.65 -2.93
C ARG A 200 6.10 21.48 -2.38
N ARG A 201 5.83 22.71 -1.92
CA ARG A 201 6.85 23.59 -1.33
C ARG A 201 7.35 23.04 0.00
N ASP A 202 6.44 22.67 0.90
CA ASP A 202 6.78 22.16 2.22
C ASP A 202 7.60 20.86 2.12
N VAL A 203 7.21 19.94 1.24
CA VAL A 203 7.94 18.68 1.03
C VAL A 203 9.33 18.95 0.49
N GLN A 204 9.48 19.87 -0.48
CA GLN A 204 10.79 20.22 -1.02
C GLN A 204 11.75 20.69 0.06
N GLU A 205 11.32 21.65 0.89
CA GLU A 205 12.13 22.18 1.99
C GLU A 205 12.55 21.07 2.97
N LEU A 206 11.61 20.20 3.35
CA LEU A 206 11.89 19.10 4.29
C LEU A 206 12.77 18.01 3.70
N VAL A 207 12.61 17.69 2.41
CA VAL A 207 13.45 16.71 1.72
C VAL A 207 14.88 17.22 1.60
N ASP A 208 15.07 18.50 1.28
CA ASP A 208 16.41 19.11 1.20
C ASP A 208 17.11 19.08 2.57
N MET A 209 16.39 19.35 3.66
CA MET A 209 16.90 19.20 5.03
C MET A 209 17.21 17.73 5.37
N LEU A 210 16.32 16.81 4.98
CA LEU A 210 16.48 15.38 5.26
C LEU A 210 17.75 14.83 4.60
N LEU A 211 17.94 15.12 3.32
CA LEU A 211 19.05 14.61 2.52
C LEU A 211 20.39 15.28 2.87
N SER A 212 20.37 16.49 3.42
CA SER A 212 21.58 17.18 3.89
C SER A 212 22.00 16.80 5.32
N THR A 213 21.20 16.00 6.04
CA THR A 213 21.51 15.59 7.41
C THR A 213 22.52 14.44 7.43
N PRO A 214 23.75 14.60 7.97
CA PRO A 214 24.78 13.56 7.90
C PRO A 214 24.40 12.23 8.57
N ASN A 215 23.62 12.29 9.65
CA ASN A 215 23.16 11.10 10.36
C ASN A 215 22.18 10.25 9.51
N MET A 216 21.40 10.88 8.63
CA MET A 216 20.54 10.15 7.70
C MET A 216 21.39 9.31 6.75
N GLU A 217 22.43 9.89 6.16
CA GLU A 217 23.36 9.19 5.27
C GLU A 217 24.02 8.00 5.98
N GLN A 218 24.62 8.23 7.15
CA GLN A 218 25.34 7.21 7.92
C GLN A 218 24.47 6.01 8.34
N ARG A 219 23.15 6.21 8.49
CA ARG A 219 22.23 5.19 8.99
C ARG A 219 21.39 4.53 7.89
N THR A 220 21.51 4.97 6.65
CA THR A 220 20.67 4.48 5.54
C THR A 220 21.42 4.09 4.28
N VAL A 221 22.61 4.66 4.02
CA VAL A 221 23.47 4.27 2.91
C VAL A 221 24.13 2.93 3.21
N GLY A 222 23.99 1.96 2.30
CA GLY A 222 24.56 0.62 2.44
C GLY A 222 23.92 -0.25 3.53
N ILE A 223 22.88 0.23 4.21
CA ILE A 223 22.14 -0.49 5.25
C ILE A 223 20.89 -1.15 4.66
N GLY A 224 20.59 -2.37 5.12
CA GLY A 224 19.42 -3.14 4.70
C GLY A 224 19.42 -3.38 3.20
N ARG A 225 20.56 -3.83 2.66
CA ARG A 225 20.72 -4.00 1.20
C ARG A 225 19.93 -5.22 0.74
N LEU A 226 19.04 -5.02 -0.22
CA LEU A 226 18.31 -6.12 -0.87
C LEU A 226 18.88 -6.36 -2.26
N ASP A 227 19.57 -7.48 -2.42
CA ASP A 227 20.16 -7.87 -3.71
C ASP A 227 19.08 -7.95 -4.83
N PRO A 228 19.35 -7.44 -6.04
CA PRO A 228 18.40 -7.47 -7.15
C PRO A 228 17.91 -8.87 -7.54
N GLU A 229 18.75 -9.91 -7.44
CA GLU A 229 18.37 -11.29 -7.74
C GLU A 229 17.44 -11.84 -6.66
N ILE A 230 17.75 -11.60 -5.38
CA ILE A 230 16.87 -11.98 -4.26
C ILE A 230 15.53 -11.26 -4.38
N ALA A 231 15.53 -9.95 -4.68
CA ALA A 231 14.30 -9.17 -4.86
C ALA A 231 13.40 -9.77 -5.96
N ARG A 232 14.02 -10.24 -7.04
CA ARG A 232 13.33 -10.90 -8.15
C ARG A 232 12.78 -12.27 -7.74
N ASP A 233 13.61 -13.11 -7.12
CA ASP A 233 13.25 -14.49 -6.80
C ASP A 233 12.12 -14.57 -5.76
N PHE A 234 12.12 -13.68 -4.78
CA PHE A 234 11.04 -13.54 -3.80
C PHE A 234 9.87 -12.70 -4.29
N SER A 235 9.96 -12.14 -5.50
CA SER A 235 8.92 -11.29 -6.10
C SER A 235 8.53 -10.12 -5.21
N ASN A 236 9.50 -9.39 -4.65
CA ASN A 236 9.25 -8.12 -3.98
C ASN A 236 8.57 -7.11 -4.89
N VAL A 237 7.87 -6.17 -4.27
CA VAL A 237 6.95 -5.26 -4.95
C VAL A 237 7.05 -3.84 -4.40
N GLY A 238 6.60 -2.86 -5.19
CA GLY A 238 6.62 -1.47 -4.77
C GLY A 238 8.03 -0.88 -4.64
N PRO A 239 8.24 0.06 -3.71
CA PRO A 239 9.55 0.67 -3.48
C PRO A 239 10.65 -0.33 -3.08
N MET A 240 10.31 -1.52 -2.59
CA MET A 240 11.31 -2.55 -2.26
C MET A 240 12.06 -3.03 -3.50
N VAL A 241 11.32 -3.36 -4.57
CA VAL A 241 11.90 -3.87 -5.83
C VAL A 241 12.43 -2.73 -6.70
N ARG A 242 11.76 -1.57 -6.68
CA ARG A 242 12.22 -0.36 -7.39
C ARG A 242 13.53 0.21 -6.87
N ALA A 243 13.80 0.06 -5.57
CA ALA A 243 15.09 0.46 -4.99
C ALA A 243 16.22 -0.56 -5.22
N SER A 244 15.89 -1.78 -5.66
CA SER A 244 16.81 -2.85 -6.01
C SER A 244 17.02 -2.97 -7.52
N GLY A 245 16.88 -1.86 -8.26
CA GLY A 245 17.24 -1.76 -9.67
C GLY A 245 16.17 -2.17 -10.68
N HIS A 246 14.98 -2.58 -10.23
CA HIS A 246 13.90 -3.04 -11.12
C HIS A 246 12.81 -1.97 -11.27
N ALA A 247 12.73 -1.31 -12.42
CA ALA A 247 11.68 -0.33 -12.73
C ALA A 247 10.33 -1.00 -13.03
N ARG A 248 9.70 -1.60 -12.01
CA ARG A 248 8.41 -2.29 -12.09
C ARG A 248 7.35 -1.53 -11.30
N ASP A 249 6.22 -1.24 -11.93
CA ASP A 249 5.09 -0.56 -11.31
C ASP A 249 3.78 -0.95 -12.01
N THR A 250 2.82 -1.49 -11.25
CA THR A 250 1.55 -1.97 -11.81
C THR A 250 0.77 -0.87 -12.54
N ARG A 251 0.92 0.41 -12.14
CA ARG A 251 0.24 1.53 -12.79
C ARG A 251 0.71 1.75 -14.23
N ALA A 252 1.98 1.46 -14.51
CA ALA A 252 2.59 1.60 -15.83
C ALA A 252 2.54 0.29 -16.63
N ASP A 253 2.87 -0.83 -16.00
CA ASP A 253 2.97 -2.14 -16.66
C ASP A 253 1.59 -2.74 -16.97
N HIS A 254 0.62 -2.52 -16.08
CA HIS A 254 -0.76 -3.01 -16.19
C HIS A 254 -1.77 -1.91 -15.79
N PRO A 255 -1.90 -0.83 -16.58
CA PRO A 255 -2.71 0.31 -16.20
C PRO A 255 -4.16 -0.08 -15.87
N PHE A 256 -4.61 0.35 -14.70
CA PHE A 256 -5.96 0.13 -14.19
C PHE A 256 -6.59 1.48 -13.84
N VAL A 257 -7.92 1.55 -13.78
CA VAL A 257 -8.64 2.65 -13.10
C VAL A 257 -8.10 4.04 -13.50
N GLY A 258 -8.09 4.33 -14.81
CA GLY A 258 -7.71 5.64 -15.33
C GLY A 258 -6.21 5.96 -15.33
N TYR A 259 -5.32 5.11 -14.76
CA TYR A 259 -3.86 5.35 -14.82
C TYR A 259 -3.32 5.45 -16.23
N GLY A 260 -3.93 4.79 -17.22
CA GLY A 260 -3.56 4.92 -18.63
C GLY A 260 -3.82 6.31 -19.24
N LEU A 261 -4.56 7.19 -18.54
CA LEU A 261 -4.82 8.57 -18.93
C LEU A 261 -3.89 9.58 -18.22
N LEU A 262 -3.11 9.15 -17.24
CA LEU A 262 -2.29 10.02 -16.41
C LEU A 262 -0.82 10.01 -16.87
N PRO A 263 -0.16 11.18 -16.96
CA PRO A 263 1.27 11.23 -17.23
C PRO A 263 2.04 10.79 -15.99
N MET A 264 2.62 9.59 -16.06
CA MET A 264 3.35 8.99 -14.95
C MET A 264 4.78 8.62 -15.36
N GLU A 265 5.72 8.90 -14.47
CA GLU A 265 7.10 8.43 -14.54
C GLU A 265 7.34 7.37 -13.45
N VAL A 266 7.97 6.26 -13.82
CA VAL A 266 8.37 5.19 -12.89
C VAL A 266 9.77 5.47 -12.37
N HIS A 267 9.91 5.61 -11.05
CA HIS A 267 11.17 5.91 -10.39
C HIS A 267 11.82 4.65 -9.83
N SER A 268 13.09 4.39 -10.18
CA SER A 268 13.89 3.28 -9.65
C SER A 268 15.29 3.73 -9.27
N GLU A 269 15.88 3.04 -8.30
CA GLU A 269 17.23 3.29 -7.79
C GLU A 269 18.05 2.00 -7.83
N GLN A 270 19.37 2.13 -7.88
CA GLN A 270 20.30 0.99 -8.00
C GLN A 270 21.09 0.72 -6.70
N GLY A 271 20.98 1.58 -5.69
CA GLY A 271 21.75 1.45 -4.45
C GLY A 271 21.34 0.27 -3.56
N CYS A 272 20.13 -0.27 -3.76
CA CYS A 272 19.58 -1.45 -3.07
C CYS A 272 19.38 -1.28 -1.55
N ASP A 273 19.63 -0.10 -1.00
CA ASP A 273 19.67 0.21 0.43
C ASP A 273 18.47 1.06 0.88
N VAL A 274 18.43 1.38 2.18
CA VAL A 274 17.33 2.18 2.75
C VAL A 274 17.24 3.56 2.09
N ILE A 275 18.35 4.25 1.82
CA ILE A 275 18.30 5.57 1.17
C ILE A 275 17.71 5.49 -0.24
N SER A 276 18.00 4.44 -1.00
CA SER A 276 17.42 4.21 -2.32
C SER A 276 15.90 4.06 -2.24
N ARG A 277 15.39 3.33 -1.25
CA ARG A 277 13.94 3.21 -0.99
C ARG A 277 13.32 4.55 -0.61
N LEU A 278 14.02 5.39 0.14
CA LEU A 278 13.55 6.73 0.50
C LEU A 278 13.47 7.63 -0.74
N LYS A 279 14.49 7.63 -1.61
CA LYS A 279 14.51 8.40 -2.86
C LYS A 279 13.36 8.02 -3.79
N VAL A 280 13.09 6.73 -3.98
CA VAL A 280 11.93 6.27 -4.76
C VAL A 280 10.63 6.87 -4.20
N ARG A 281 10.45 6.83 -2.87
CA ARG A 281 9.24 7.39 -2.22
C ARG A 281 9.15 8.91 -2.34
N ILE A 282 10.28 9.63 -2.25
CA ILE A 282 10.35 11.08 -2.44
C ILE A 282 9.90 11.43 -3.86
N ASN A 283 10.46 10.77 -4.87
CA ASN A 283 10.10 11.01 -6.26
C ASN A 283 8.63 10.65 -6.55
N GLU A 284 8.13 9.56 -5.94
CA GLU A 284 6.72 9.19 -6.03
C GLU A 284 5.77 10.24 -5.41
N VAL A 285 6.19 11.01 -4.39
CA VAL A 285 5.41 12.13 -3.87
C VAL A 285 5.24 13.22 -4.93
N TYR A 286 6.31 13.60 -5.63
CA TYR A 286 6.23 14.60 -6.68
C TYR A 286 5.44 14.11 -7.90
N THR A 287 5.61 12.85 -8.30
CA THR A 287 4.80 12.22 -9.35
C THR A 287 3.32 12.21 -8.97
N ALA A 288 2.97 11.83 -7.74
CA ALA A 288 1.59 11.83 -7.26
C ALA A 288 0.98 13.23 -7.30
N LEU A 289 1.71 14.27 -6.86
CA LEU A 289 1.25 15.66 -6.96
C LEU A 289 1.00 16.07 -8.42
N ASN A 290 1.88 15.72 -9.36
CA ASN A 290 1.71 16.01 -10.78
C ASN A 290 0.48 15.31 -11.36
N MET A 291 0.26 14.05 -10.99
CA MET A 291 -0.89 13.26 -11.44
C MET A 291 -2.21 13.80 -10.89
N ILE A 292 -2.22 14.28 -9.63
CA ILE A 292 -3.38 14.96 -9.06
C ILE A 292 -3.68 16.25 -9.82
N ASP A 293 -2.67 17.11 -10.03
CA ASP A 293 -2.83 18.35 -10.78
C ASP A 293 -3.40 18.08 -12.19
N PHE A 294 -2.81 17.12 -12.91
CA PHE A 294 -3.26 16.74 -14.25
C PHE A 294 -4.67 16.15 -14.27
N GLY A 295 -4.98 15.24 -13.34
CA GLY A 295 -6.28 14.58 -13.25
C GLY A 295 -7.41 15.55 -12.92
N LEU A 296 -7.13 16.57 -12.09
CA LEU A 296 -8.10 17.64 -11.80
C LEU A 296 -8.31 18.55 -13.02
N ASP A 297 -7.25 18.87 -13.76
CA ASP A 297 -7.34 19.74 -14.96
C ASP A 297 -8.03 19.05 -16.14
N ASN A 298 -7.94 17.72 -16.23
CA ASN A 298 -8.44 16.92 -17.35
C ASN A 298 -9.55 15.95 -16.92
N LEU A 299 -10.30 16.28 -15.87
CA LEU A 299 -11.34 15.41 -15.34
C LEU A 299 -12.47 15.20 -16.38
N PRO A 300 -12.67 13.98 -16.91
CA PRO A 300 -13.67 13.73 -17.95
C PRO A 300 -15.10 14.02 -17.45
N GLY A 301 -15.97 14.50 -18.33
CA GLY A 301 -17.41 14.54 -18.05
C GLY A 301 -18.04 13.14 -18.06
N GLY A 302 -19.35 13.07 -17.81
CA GLY A 302 -20.13 11.82 -17.95
C GLY A 302 -20.56 11.19 -16.63
N PRO A 303 -21.12 9.97 -16.68
CA PRO A 303 -21.70 9.30 -15.52
C PRO A 303 -20.63 8.87 -14.50
N LEU A 304 -21.04 8.68 -13.25
CA LEU A 304 -20.17 8.25 -12.14
C LEU A 304 -20.22 6.75 -11.89
N MET A 305 -21.26 6.07 -12.38
CA MET A 305 -21.43 4.64 -12.17
C MET A 305 -22.29 4.01 -13.26
N VAL A 306 -22.07 2.72 -13.48
CA VAL A 306 -22.97 1.84 -14.23
C VAL A 306 -23.99 1.23 -13.27
N GLU A 307 -25.26 1.29 -13.64
CA GLU A 307 -26.36 0.68 -12.90
C GLU A 307 -27.02 -0.46 -13.68
N GLY A 308 -27.84 -1.27 -13.00
CA GLY A 308 -28.71 -2.25 -13.65
C GLY A 308 -28.04 -3.53 -14.15
N PHE A 309 -26.80 -3.82 -13.75
CA PHE A 309 -26.15 -5.09 -14.06
C PHE A 309 -26.59 -6.21 -13.10
N THR A 310 -26.63 -7.45 -13.61
CA THR A 310 -26.99 -8.64 -12.83
C THR A 310 -25.74 -9.45 -12.54
N TYR A 311 -25.52 -9.80 -11.27
CA TYR A 311 -24.40 -10.68 -10.88
C TYR A 311 -24.61 -12.09 -11.41
N ILE A 312 -23.58 -12.63 -12.07
CA ILE A 312 -23.57 -14.00 -12.58
C ILE A 312 -22.70 -14.82 -11.62
N PRO A 313 -23.22 -15.87 -10.97
CA PRO A 313 -22.44 -16.73 -10.08
C PRO A 313 -21.24 -17.40 -10.77
N HIS A 314 -20.21 -17.73 -9.98
CA HIS A 314 -18.99 -18.44 -10.39
C HIS A 314 -18.11 -17.76 -11.44
N ARG A 315 -18.34 -16.47 -11.71
CA ARG A 315 -17.39 -15.62 -12.42
C ARG A 315 -16.27 -15.23 -11.48
N PHE A 316 -15.05 -15.19 -11.97
CA PHE A 316 -13.90 -14.79 -11.19
C PHE A 316 -12.93 -13.97 -12.03
N ALA A 317 -12.22 -13.06 -11.37
CA ALA A 317 -11.11 -12.34 -11.96
C ALA A 317 -10.18 -11.85 -10.86
N LEU A 318 -9.04 -11.34 -11.32
CA LEU A 318 -8.12 -10.58 -10.49
C LEU A 318 -8.44 -9.09 -10.61
N GLY A 319 -8.25 -8.39 -9.51
CA GLY A 319 -8.18 -6.94 -9.45
C GLY A 319 -6.87 -6.55 -8.78
N PHE A 320 -6.33 -5.41 -9.22
CA PHE A 320 -4.98 -4.99 -8.89
C PHE A 320 -4.99 -3.53 -8.48
N SER A 321 -4.11 -3.17 -7.57
CA SER A 321 -3.76 -1.78 -7.33
C SER A 321 -2.31 -1.65 -6.88
N GLU A 322 -1.56 -0.69 -7.41
CA GLU A 322 -0.24 -0.35 -6.86
C GLU A 322 -0.44 0.52 -5.60
N ALA A 323 -0.57 -0.11 -4.43
CA ALA A 323 -0.55 0.62 -3.17
C ALA A 323 0.83 1.28 -2.93
N PRO A 324 0.97 2.22 -1.99
CA PRO A 324 2.25 2.91 -1.73
C PRO A 324 3.36 1.98 -1.19
N ARG A 325 3.02 0.73 -0.86
CA ARG A 325 3.95 -0.32 -0.42
C ARG A 325 4.21 -1.37 -1.51
N GLY A 326 3.52 -1.31 -2.65
CA GLY A 326 3.60 -2.26 -3.76
C GLY A 326 2.23 -2.75 -4.22
N ASP A 327 2.21 -3.79 -5.04
CA ASP A 327 0.99 -4.32 -5.66
C ASP A 327 0.10 -5.11 -4.67
N ASP A 328 -1.11 -4.59 -4.48
CA ASP A 328 -2.19 -5.34 -3.87
C ASP A 328 -2.93 -6.13 -4.95
N ILE A 329 -3.15 -7.41 -4.70
CA ILE A 329 -3.86 -8.30 -5.61
C ILE A 329 -5.04 -8.90 -4.88
N HIS A 330 -6.21 -8.73 -5.46
CA HIS A 330 -7.45 -9.30 -4.95
C HIS A 330 -7.98 -10.27 -5.99
N TRP A 331 -8.34 -11.45 -5.53
CA TRP A 331 -9.06 -12.42 -6.34
C TRP A 331 -10.46 -12.58 -5.76
N SER A 332 -11.47 -12.43 -6.60
CA SER A 332 -12.87 -12.54 -6.21
C SER A 332 -13.58 -13.51 -7.12
N MET A 333 -14.45 -14.34 -6.53
CA MET A 333 -15.40 -15.18 -7.24
C MET A 333 -16.81 -14.86 -6.79
N THR A 334 -17.67 -14.50 -7.73
CA THR A 334 -19.10 -14.28 -7.49
C THR A 334 -19.78 -15.58 -7.08
N GLY A 335 -20.77 -15.47 -6.20
CA GLY A 335 -21.60 -16.58 -5.75
C GLY A 335 -23.09 -16.25 -5.83
N ASP A 336 -23.88 -17.11 -5.21
CA ASP A 336 -25.34 -16.96 -5.15
C ASP A 336 -25.78 -15.97 -4.06
N ASN A 337 -27.05 -15.57 -4.10
CA ASN A 337 -27.69 -14.74 -3.07
C ASN A 337 -26.97 -13.42 -2.77
N GLN A 338 -26.43 -12.77 -3.81
CA GLN A 338 -25.72 -11.49 -3.70
C GLN A 338 -24.43 -11.55 -2.84
N LYS A 339 -23.84 -12.74 -2.67
CA LYS A 339 -22.62 -12.95 -1.89
C LYS A 339 -21.47 -13.45 -2.73
N LEU A 340 -20.25 -13.16 -2.29
CA LEU A 340 -19.05 -13.78 -2.86
C LEU A 340 -19.00 -15.26 -2.50
N TYR A 341 -18.68 -16.09 -3.48
CA TYR A 341 -18.29 -17.47 -3.20
C TYR A 341 -16.97 -17.49 -2.42
N ARG A 342 -16.01 -16.64 -2.82
CA ARG A 342 -14.70 -16.50 -2.18
C ARG A 342 -14.06 -15.17 -2.55
N TRP A 343 -13.38 -14.56 -1.59
CA TRP A 343 -12.50 -13.42 -1.80
C TRP A 343 -11.16 -13.67 -1.11
N ARG A 344 -10.08 -13.42 -1.84
CA ARG A 344 -8.71 -13.51 -1.36
C ARG A 344 -8.05 -12.16 -1.55
N CYS A 345 -7.69 -11.53 -0.44
CA CYS A 345 -6.98 -10.26 -0.44
C CYS A 345 -5.50 -10.49 -0.13
N ARG A 346 -4.61 -10.13 -1.06
CA ARG A 346 -3.17 -10.12 -0.85
C ARG A 346 -2.67 -8.68 -0.81
N ALA A 347 -2.21 -8.25 0.36
CA ALA A 347 -1.51 -6.99 0.51
C ALA A 347 -0.06 -7.11 0.03
N ALA A 348 0.55 -6.01 -0.43
CA ALA A 348 1.95 -5.95 -0.86
C ALA A 348 2.94 -6.48 0.21
N THR A 349 2.61 -6.34 1.49
CA THR A 349 3.44 -6.82 2.60
C THR A 349 3.65 -8.33 2.59
N TYR A 350 2.71 -9.13 2.06
CA TYR A 350 2.90 -10.58 1.93
C TYR A 350 4.07 -10.94 1.02
N ALA A 351 4.33 -10.14 -0.01
CA ALA A 351 5.47 -10.33 -0.91
C ALA A 351 6.76 -9.71 -0.36
N ASN A 352 6.63 -8.66 0.48
CA ASN A 352 7.79 -7.92 0.98
C ASN A 352 8.42 -8.48 2.27
N TRP A 353 7.64 -9.12 3.14
CA TRP A 353 8.17 -9.68 4.39
C TRP A 353 9.15 -10.86 4.22
N PRO A 354 8.95 -11.81 3.28
CA PRO A 354 9.84 -12.97 3.14
C PRO A 354 11.31 -12.62 2.93
N THR A 355 11.61 -11.43 2.38
CA THR A 355 12.99 -11.01 2.16
C THR A 355 13.69 -10.41 3.36
N LEU A 356 13.01 -10.30 4.51
CA LEU A 356 13.57 -9.70 5.72
C LEU A 356 14.92 -10.32 6.12
N ARG A 357 15.08 -11.65 6.01
CA ARG A 357 16.33 -12.33 6.39
C ARG A 357 17.52 -12.06 5.47
N TYR A 358 17.27 -11.53 4.28
CA TYR A 358 18.28 -11.29 3.25
C TYR A 358 18.72 -9.83 3.19
N MET A 359 18.20 -8.99 4.10
CA MET A 359 18.50 -7.56 4.21
C MET A 359 19.19 -7.28 5.54
#